data_AF-A0A167WI19-F1
#
_entry.id   AF-A0A167WI19-F1
#
_cell.length_a   1.000
_cell.length_b   1.000
_cell.length_c   1.000
_cell.angle_alpha   90.00
_cell.angle_beta   90.00
_cell.angle_gamma   90.00
#
_symmetry.space_group_name_H-M   'P 1'
#
loop_
_entity.id
_entity.type
_entity.pdbx_description
1 polymer ?
#
loop_
_entity_poly.entity_id
_entity_poly.type
_entity_poly.pdbx_seq_one_letter_code
_entity_poly.pdbx_strand_id
1 'polypeptide(L)'
;MERAEFLAATRQLVAAAEILAKAGPQDWRSDAFQMLAFFRQYDHPGAGSNAVATSDDALFARTGHAALTMAGRNEFAASHALLKQAQALLSAT
;
A
#
# COMPACT_ATOMS: atom_id res chain seq x y z
N MET A 1 15.59 0.15 -4.90
CA MET A 1 14.54 0.86 -5.65
C MET A 1 14.84 2.35 -5.61
N GLU A 2 14.58 3.07 -6.70
CA GLU A 2 14.72 4.53 -6.67
C GLU A 2 13.61 5.18 -5.83
N ARG A 3 13.90 6.30 -5.17
CA ARG A 3 12.91 7.00 -4.31
C ARG A 3 11.62 7.35 -5.05
N ALA A 4 11.73 7.71 -6.34
CA ALA A 4 10.56 8.04 -7.16
C ALA A 4 9.65 6.82 -7.38
N GLU A 5 10.23 5.64 -7.65
CA GLU A 5 9.49 4.39 -7.82
C GLU A 5 8.81 3.97 -6.51
N PHE A 6 9.51 4.13 -5.37
CA PHE A 6 8.96 3.84 -4.06
C PHE A 6 7.73 4.72 -3.78
N LEU A 7 7.85 6.03 -3.96
CA LEU A 7 6.74 6.96 -3.76
C LEU A 7 5.57 6.66 -4.71
N ALA A 8 5.83 6.28 -5.96
CA ALA A 8 4.78 5.88 -6.89
C ALA A 8 4.03 4.63 -6.40
N ALA A 9 4.76 3.59 -5.96
CA ALA A 9 4.16 2.38 -5.40
C ALA A 9 3.38 2.66 -4.12
N THR A 10 3.92 3.47 -3.21
CA THR A 10 3.23 3.90 -1.98
C THR A 10 1.93 4.63 -2.30
N ARG A 11 1.91 5.55 -3.28
CA ARG A 11 0.69 6.26 -3.68
C ARG A 11 -0.37 5.31 -4.24
N GLN A 12 0.03 4.30 -5.00
CA GLN A 12 -0.88 3.27 -5.48
C GLN A 12 -1.49 2.47 -4.31
N LEU A 13 -0.70 2.13 -3.30
CA LEU A 13 -1.17 1.46 -2.08
C LEU A 13 -2.12 2.35 -1.27
N VAL A 14 -1.82 3.65 -1.12
CA VAL A 14 -2.70 4.63 -0.47
C VAL A 14 -4.04 4.70 -1.19
N ALA A 15 -4.04 4.80 -2.52
CA ALA A 15 -5.27 4.84 -3.31
C ALA A 15 -6.08 3.55 -3.21
N ALA A 16 -5.41 2.38 -3.26
CA ALA A 16 -6.07 1.09 -3.09
C ALA A 16 -6.72 0.94 -1.70
N ALA A 17 -5.99 1.31 -0.64
CA ALA A 17 -6.52 1.29 0.73
C ALA A 17 -7.68 2.28 0.91
N GLU A 18 -7.62 3.46 0.30
CA GLU A 18 -8.71 4.44 0.35
C GLU A 18 -9.98 3.93 -0.36
N ILE A 19 -9.85 3.32 -1.54
CA ILE A 19 -10.96 2.69 -2.25
C ILE A 19 -11.57 1.59 -1.39
N LEU A 20 -10.74 0.71 -0.81
CA LEU A 20 -11.22 -0.37 0.05
C LEU A 20 -11.91 0.15 1.32
N ALA A 21 -11.39 1.21 1.95
CA ALA A 21 -11.98 1.80 3.14
C ALA A 21 -13.36 2.45 2.87
N LYS A 22 -13.56 3.01 1.68
CA LYS A 22 -14.82 3.69 1.30
C LYS A 22 -15.85 2.74 0.70
N ALA A 23 -15.42 1.85 -0.20
CA ALA A 23 -16.31 1.03 -1.02
C ALA A 23 -16.27 -0.47 -0.65
N GLY A 24 -15.30 -0.91 0.14
CA GLY A 24 -15.14 -2.32 0.50
C GLY A 24 -16.19 -2.85 1.47
N PRO A 25 -16.22 -4.18 1.69
CA PRO A 25 -17.06 -4.84 2.69
C PRO A 25 -16.82 -4.29 4.10
N GLN A 26 -17.88 -4.21 4.91
CA GLN A 26 -17.84 -3.57 6.23
C GLN A 26 -16.77 -4.18 7.15
N ASP A 27 -16.56 -5.49 7.07
CA ASP A 27 -15.57 -6.23 7.88
C ASP A 27 -14.12 -5.82 7.58
N TRP A 28 -13.85 -5.28 6.39
CA TRP A 28 -12.49 -4.87 5.97
C TRP A 28 -12.26 -3.37 6.03
N ARG A 29 -13.30 -2.55 6.23
CA ARG A 29 -13.14 -1.09 6.24
C ARG A 29 -12.24 -0.61 7.37
N SER A 30 -12.40 -1.15 8.57
CA SER A 30 -11.56 -0.79 9.73
C SER A 30 -10.09 -1.09 9.48
N ASP A 31 -9.78 -2.29 8.97
CA ASP A 31 -8.41 -2.69 8.61
C ASP A 31 -7.87 -1.81 7.48
N ALA A 32 -8.67 -1.53 6.44
CA ALA A 32 -8.31 -0.65 5.34
C ALA A 32 -7.99 0.79 5.79
N PHE A 33 -8.71 1.33 6.79
CA PHE A 33 -8.38 2.63 7.39
C PHE A 33 -7.03 2.61 8.12
N GLN A 34 -6.72 1.53 8.85
CA GLN A 34 -5.41 1.38 9.50
C GLN A 34 -4.30 1.28 8.46
N MET A 35 -4.50 0.52 7.38
CA MET A 35 -3.58 0.40 6.26
C MET A 35 -3.38 1.74 5.54
N LEU A 36 -4.45 2.50 5.31
CA LEU A 36 -4.38 3.83 4.71
C LEU A 36 -3.51 4.77 5.57
N ALA A 37 -3.74 4.78 6.88
CA ALA A 37 -2.92 5.57 7.81
C ALA A 37 -1.46 5.12 7.81
N PHE A 38 -1.20 3.82 7.74
CA PHE A 38 0.14 3.24 7.64
C PHE A 38 0.87 3.71 6.37
N PHE A 39 0.29 3.50 5.18
CA PHE A 39 0.96 3.86 3.92
C PHE A 39 1.15 5.37 3.74
N ARG A 40 0.26 6.21 4.29
CA ARG A 40 0.41 7.68 4.24
C ARG A 40 1.68 8.20 4.93
N GLN A 41 2.20 7.47 5.93
CA GLN A 41 3.45 7.84 6.60
C GLN A 41 4.65 7.80 5.63
N TYR A 42 4.56 6.96 4.59
CA TYR A 42 5.60 6.77 3.58
C TYR A 42 5.44 7.68 2.35
N ASP A 43 4.24 8.23 2.11
CA ASP A 43 3.98 9.19 1.03
C ASP A 43 4.50 10.60 1.38
N HIS A 44 4.49 10.95 2.67
CA HIS A 44 5.04 12.20 3.20
C HIS A 44 6.14 11.92 4.22
N PRO A 45 7.30 11.37 3.81
CA PRO A 45 8.41 11.17 4.73
C PRO A 45 8.80 12.55 5.26
N GLY A 46 8.65 12.75 6.57
CA GLY A 46 9.19 13.94 7.24
C GLY A 46 10.66 14.10 6.89
N ALA A 47 11.18 15.33 6.95
CA ALA A 47 12.47 15.76 6.41
C ALA A 47 13.75 15.03 6.91
N GLY A 48 13.64 13.89 7.58
CA GLY A 48 14.76 13.05 8.03
C GLY A 48 14.54 11.54 7.96
N SER A 49 13.47 11.03 7.34
CA SER A 49 13.31 9.57 7.21
C SER A 49 14.22 9.02 6.11
N ASN A 50 15.27 8.32 6.56
CA ASN A 50 16.22 7.57 5.75
C ASN A 50 15.53 6.66 4.73
N ALA A 51 16.25 6.35 3.65
CA ALA A 51 15.81 5.47 2.57
C ALA A 51 15.07 4.25 3.12
N VAL A 52 13.77 4.17 2.85
CA VAL A 52 12.95 3.03 3.24
C VAL A 52 13.39 1.86 2.39
N ALA A 53 14.02 0.88 3.02
CA ALA A 53 14.36 -0.38 2.38
C ALA A 53 13.10 -1.27 2.38
N THR A 54 12.79 -1.86 1.23
CA THR A 54 11.83 -2.96 1.16
C THR A 54 12.60 -4.27 1.08
N SER A 55 12.02 -5.36 1.57
CA SER A 55 12.69 -6.67 1.48
C SER A 55 12.74 -7.23 0.05
N ASP A 56 11.87 -6.75 -0.85
CA ASP A 56 11.92 -7.03 -2.29
C ASP A 56 11.27 -5.88 -3.06
N ASP A 57 12.13 -5.05 -3.65
CA ASP A 57 11.75 -3.84 -4.37
C ASP A 57 10.86 -4.13 -5.58
N ALA A 58 11.21 -5.14 -6.39
CA ALA A 58 10.48 -5.46 -7.60
C ALA A 58 9.09 -5.99 -7.26
N LEU A 59 9.00 -6.79 -6.20
CA LEU A 59 7.73 -7.28 -5.68
C LEU A 59 6.88 -6.13 -5.13
N PHE A 60 7.46 -5.23 -4.33
CA PHE A 60 6.75 -4.10 -3.75
C PHE A 60 6.08 -3.21 -4.82
N ALA A 61 6.82 -2.84 -5.88
CA ALA A 61 6.27 -2.07 -7.00
C ALA A 61 5.09 -2.77 -7.68
N ARG A 62 5.24 -4.07 -7.98
CA ARG A 62 4.18 -4.86 -8.63
C ARG A 62 2.97 -5.00 -7.73
N THR A 63 3.16 -5.19 -6.43
CA THR A 63 2.09 -5.29 -5.45
C THR A 63 1.29 -3.99 -5.36
N GLY A 64 1.94 -2.82 -5.37
CA GLY A 64 1.27 -1.53 -5.40
C GLY A 64 0.34 -1.36 -6.60
N HIS A 65 0.86 -1.64 -7.80
CA HIS A 65 0.07 -1.55 -9.03
C HIS A 65 -1.09 -2.56 -9.06
N ALA A 66 -0.83 -3.81 -8.64
CA ALA A 66 -1.84 -4.86 -8.61
C ALA A 66 -2.94 -4.55 -7.58
N ALA A 67 -2.60 -4.06 -6.39
CA ALA A 67 -3.57 -3.71 -5.35
C ALA A 67 -4.56 -2.65 -5.86
N LEU A 68 -4.03 -1.58 -6.47
CA LEU A 68 -4.87 -0.52 -7.05
C LEU A 68 -5.77 -1.04 -8.17
N THR A 69 -5.23 -1.89 -9.04
CA THR A 69 -6.00 -2.49 -10.14
C THR A 69 -7.14 -3.36 -9.61
N MET A 70 -6.90 -4.17 -8.57
CA MET A 70 -7.93 -5.01 -7.95
C MET A 70 -8.98 -4.15 -7.25
N ALA A 71 -8.56 -3.15 -6.46
CA ALA A 71 -9.48 -2.21 -5.80
C ALA A 71 -10.39 -1.50 -6.81
N GLY A 72 -9.83 -1.02 -7.93
CA GLY A 72 -10.60 -0.34 -8.99
C GLY A 72 -11.59 -1.26 -9.72
N ARG A 73 -11.37 -2.58 -9.68
CA ARG A 73 -12.29 -3.58 -10.22
C ARG A 73 -13.29 -4.11 -9.19
N ASN A 74 -13.31 -3.55 -7.99
CA ASN A 74 -14.08 -4.05 -6.83
C ASN A 74 -13.66 -5.46 -6.35
N GLU A 75 -12.48 -5.92 -6.75
CA GLU A 75 -11.87 -7.18 -6.29
C GLU A 75 -11.23 -6.96 -4.90
N PHE A 76 -12.07 -6.60 -3.93
CA PHE A 76 -11.64 -6.09 -2.62
C PHE A 76 -10.82 -7.09 -1.81
N ALA A 77 -11.14 -8.38 -1.91
CA ALA A 77 -10.41 -9.45 -1.21
C ALA A 77 -8.95 -9.54 -1.71
N ALA A 78 -8.78 -9.50 -3.04
CA ALA A 78 -7.46 -9.53 -3.66
C ALA A 78 -6.68 -8.26 -3.35
N SER A 79 -7.32 -7.09 -3.45
CA SER A 79 -6.71 -5.82 -3.05
C SER A 79 -6.24 -5.84 -1.59
N HIS A 80 -7.07 -6.36 -0.68
CA HIS A 80 -6.75 -6.44 0.74
C HIS A 80 -5.55 -7.34 1.02
N ALA A 81 -5.50 -8.51 0.40
CA ALA A 81 -4.35 -9.41 0.51
C ALA A 81 -3.04 -8.78 0.00
N LEU A 82 -3.11 -8.05 -1.13
CA LEU A 82 -1.96 -7.34 -1.69
C LEU A 82 -1.50 -6.18 -0.80
N LEU A 83 -2.43 -5.44 -0.18
CA LEU A 83 -2.08 -4.42 0.80
C LEU A 83 -1.35 -5.03 2.01
N LYS A 84 -1.77 -6.21 2.49
CA LYS A 84 -1.09 -6.92 3.58
C LYS A 84 0.31 -7.38 3.18
N GLN A 85 0.46 -7.88 1.96
CA GLN A 85 1.76 -8.24 1.41
C GLN A 85 2.70 -7.02 1.35
N ALA A 86 2.21 -5.87 0.86
CA ALA A 86 3.00 -4.65 0.79
C ALA A 86 3.45 -4.17 2.17
N GLN A 87 2.59 -4.28 3.18
CA GLN A 87 2.95 -3.98 4.57
C GLN A 87 4.05 -4.90 5.09
N ALA A 88 3.96 -6.21 4.84
CA ALA A 88 4.98 -7.17 5.25
C ALA A 88 6.35 -6.89 4.61
N LEU A 89 6.38 -6.41 3.36
CA LEU A 89 7.62 -6.02 2.67
C LEU A 89 8.28 -4.76 3.24
N LEU A 90 7.53 -3.91 3.93
CA LEU A 90 8.03 -2.71 4.63
C LEU A 90 8.47 -3.01 6.07
N SER A 91 7.83 -3.98 6.72
CA SER A 91 8.10 -4.33 8.12
C SER A 91 9.22 -5.36 8.32
N ALA A 92 9.74 -5.97 7.26
CA ALA A 92 10.82 -6.97 7.34
C ALA A 92 12.23 -6.32 7.43
N THR A 93 12.34 -5.20 8.14
CA THR A 93 13.61 -4.53 8.49
C THR A 93 13.94 -4.73 9.96
#